data_AF-A0A4Q6A7E3-F1
#
_entry.id   AF-A0A4Q6A7E3-F1
#
_cell.length_a   1.000
_cell.length_b   1.000
_cell.length_c   1.000
_cell.angle_alpha   90.00
_cell.angle_beta   90.00
_cell.angle_gamma   90.00
#
_symmetry.space_group_name_H-M   'P 1'
#
loop_
_entity.id
_entity.type
_entity.pdbx_description
1 polymer ?
#
loop_
_entity_poly.entity_id
_entity_poly.type
_entity_poly.pdbx_seq_one_letter_code
_entity_poly.pdbx_strand_id
1 'polypeptide(L)'
;MKTFLTGLAMALSMASLAQTYAVLPNAIEDRRMDDYLVNRKPATLKIRLVNATGNTSTLKIRYTIVHPGSESQVTETTSFGVNNESTIVLQENLPYQQVWLSVDSFYYTGLLVNSALEVTIDAAKIKEEISMYGDGISFNGTDAGLNRQMALKVLHVREERSSLLSSFPGLCIRSANGLLQTDALVKSADSVYRIVKKYDDDFLKQHPEFAWAVDNERDSWYLGWLIVAFYNKPMPSGILDQVRKHQPLFMSNDGVAF
;
A
#
# COMPACT_ATOMS: atom_id res chain seq x y z
N MET A 1 -13.70 8.05 -43.12
CA MET A 1 -12.62 7.38 -42.34
C MET A 1 -11.88 8.32 -41.36
N LYS A 2 -12.49 9.43 -40.90
CA LYS A 2 -11.89 10.38 -39.94
C LYS A 2 -12.68 10.52 -38.62
N THR A 3 -13.84 9.87 -38.51
CA THR A 3 -14.72 9.90 -37.33
C THR A 3 -14.54 8.72 -36.38
N PHE A 4 -13.75 7.70 -36.76
CA PHE A 4 -13.49 6.52 -35.92
C PHE A 4 -12.25 6.65 -35.02
N LEU A 5 -11.35 7.60 -35.32
CA LEU A 5 -10.12 7.81 -34.56
C LEU A 5 -10.29 8.74 -33.34
N THR A 6 -11.35 9.55 -33.30
CA THR A 6 -11.61 10.48 -32.19
C THR A 6 -12.30 9.82 -30.99
N GLY A 7 -13.01 8.70 -31.19
CA GLY A 7 -13.69 7.98 -30.11
C GLY A 7 -12.75 7.18 -29.20
N LEU A 8 -11.64 6.67 -29.75
CA LEU A 8 -10.68 5.85 -28.99
C LEU A 8 -9.84 6.69 -28.01
N ALA A 9 -9.54 7.94 -28.36
CA ALA A 9 -8.78 8.85 -27.51
C ALA A 9 -9.58 9.34 -26.29
N MET A 10 -10.91 9.48 -26.41
CA MET A 10 -11.79 9.86 -25.29
C MET A 10 -12.03 8.72 -24.29
N ALA A 11 -12.05 7.46 -24.75
CA ALA A 11 -12.20 6.31 -23.86
C ALA A 11 -10.95 6.08 -22.99
N LEU A 12 -9.76 6.36 -23.54
CA LEU A 12 -8.49 6.24 -22.80
C LEU A 12 -8.30 7.35 -21.75
N SER A 13 -8.85 8.55 -21.97
CA SER A 13 -8.76 9.64 -20.98
C SER A 13 -9.76 9.52 -19.83
N MET A 14 -10.84 8.74 -19.99
CA MET A 14 -11.83 8.53 -18.92
C MET A 14 -11.44 7.41 -17.94
N ALA A 15 -10.63 6.44 -18.38
CA ALA A 15 -10.14 5.36 -17.51
C ALA A 15 -9.15 5.86 -16.44
N SER A 16 -8.33 6.88 -16.77
CA SER A 16 -7.44 7.53 -15.80
C SER A 16 -8.14 8.55 -14.90
N LEU A 17 -9.33 9.03 -15.29
CA LEU A 17 -10.14 9.98 -14.51
C LEU A 17 -11.14 9.32 -13.56
N ALA A 18 -11.41 8.01 -13.70
CA ALA A 18 -12.42 7.33 -12.91
C ALA A 18 -12.08 7.20 -11.41
N GLN A 19 -10.81 7.34 -11.02
CA GLN A 19 -10.38 7.34 -9.62
C GLN A 19 -10.16 8.74 -9.03
N THR A 20 -10.11 9.80 -9.85
CA THR A 20 -9.73 11.14 -9.41
C THR A 20 -10.86 11.90 -8.70
N TYR A 21 -12.07 11.35 -8.69
CA TYR A 21 -13.24 11.86 -7.95
C TYR A 21 -13.96 10.73 -7.20
N ALA A 22 -13.23 9.90 -6.46
CA ALA A 22 -13.79 8.73 -5.80
C ALA A 22 -14.48 9.11 -4.47
N VAL A 23 -15.74 8.70 -4.34
CA VAL A 23 -16.35 8.34 -3.05
C VAL A 23 -15.32 7.53 -2.27
N LEU A 24 -15.05 7.91 -1.02
CA LEU A 24 -14.11 7.18 -0.17
C LEU A 24 -14.49 5.70 -0.14
N PRO A 25 -13.52 4.77 -0.22
CA PRO A 25 -13.80 3.35 -0.03
C PRO A 25 -14.57 3.12 1.27
N ASN A 26 -15.40 2.07 1.29
CA ASN A 26 -15.93 1.59 2.55
C ASN A 26 -14.75 1.09 3.40
N ALA A 27 -14.72 1.48 4.67
CA ALA A 27 -13.81 0.88 5.63
C ALA A 27 -14.09 -0.61 5.79
N ILE A 28 -13.09 -1.38 6.21
CA ILE A 28 -13.18 -2.84 6.33
C ILE A 28 -14.27 -3.25 7.31
N GLU A 29 -14.40 -2.52 8.42
CA GLU A 29 -15.37 -2.78 9.48
C GLU A 29 -16.72 -2.07 9.25
N ASP A 30 -16.89 -1.34 8.15
CA ASP A 30 -18.18 -0.75 7.80
C ASP A 30 -19.20 -1.85 7.52
N ARG A 31 -20.41 -1.75 8.08
CA ARG A 31 -21.51 -2.70 7.83
C ARG A 31 -21.85 -2.90 6.35
N ARG A 32 -21.52 -1.94 5.48
CA ARG A 32 -21.71 -2.04 4.02
C ARG A 32 -20.67 -2.93 3.36
N MET A 33 -19.57 -3.26 4.05
CA MET A 33 -18.52 -4.13 3.55
C MET A 33 -19.04 -5.55 3.33
N ASP A 34 -19.89 -6.08 4.22
CA ASP A 34 -20.51 -7.40 4.05
C ASP A 34 -21.24 -7.51 2.71
N ASP A 35 -22.16 -6.58 2.45
CA ASP A 35 -22.93 -6.52 1.19
C ASP A 35 -22.02 -6.37 -0.04
N TYR A 36 -20.96 -5.59 0.10
CA TYR A 36 -19.97 -5.38 -0.96
C TYR A 36 -19.17 -6.66 -1.26
N LEU A 37 -18.75 -7.40 -0.23
CA LEU A 37 -17.92 -8.60 -0.37
C LEU A 37 -18.69 -9.76 -1.00
N VAL A 38 -20.00 -9.91 -0.74
CA VAL A 38 -20.83 -11.02 -1.25
C VAL A 38 -20.70 -11.23 -2.77
N ASN A 39 -20.63 -10.14 -3.54
CA ASN A 39 -20.58 -10.21 -5.01
C ASN A 39 -19.21 -9.85 -5.58
N ARG A 40 -18.25 -9.51 -4.71
CA ARG A 40 -16.92 -9.11 -5.13
C ARG A 40 -16.10 -10.33 -5.52
N LYS A 41 -15.52 -10.26 -6.71
CA LYS A 41 -14.56 -11.25 -7.17
C LYS A 41 -13.19 -10.97 -6.54
N PRO A 42 -12.39 -12.01 -6.26
CA PRO A 42 -11.01 -11.81 -5.85
C PRO A 42 -10.23 -11.01 -6.90
N ALA A 43 -9.37 -10.13 -6.43
CA ALA A 43 -8.61 -9.23 -7.29
C ALA A 43 -7.46 -9.96 -7.99
N THR A 44 -7.00 -9.40 -9.10
CA THR A 44 -5.93 -10.00 -9.90
C THR A 44 -4.72 -9.08 -10.00
N LEU A 45 -3.54 -9.63 -9.75
CA LEU A 45 -2.24 -9.01 -9.99
C LEU A 45 -1.56 -9.71 -11.17
N LYS A 46 -1.38 -8.98 -12.26
CA LYS A 46 -0.62 -9.43 -13.42
C LYS A 46 0.79 -8.86 -13.38
N ILE A 47 1.78 -9.70 -13.66
CA ILE A 47 3.18 -9.29 -13.75
C ILE A 47 3.68 -9.66 -15.15
N ARG A 48 4.29 -8.70 -15.83
CA ARG A 48 4.85 -8.87 -17.17
C ARG A 48 6.32 -8.45 -17.18
N LEU A 49 7.18 -9.29 -17.71
CA LEU A 49 8.60 -9.00 -17.91
C LEU A 49 8.87 -8.82 -19.42
N VAL A 50 9.26 -7.61 -19.82
CA VAL A 50 9.57 -7.28 -21.22
C VAL A 50 11.07 -7.08 -21.43
N ASN A 51 11.52 -7.24 -22.67
CA ASN A 51 12.92 -7.07 -23.10
C ASN A 51 13.94 -7.90 -22.30
N ALA A 52 13.53 -9.01 -21.68
CA ALA A 52 14.44 -9.92 -21.02
C ALA A 52 15.27 -10.71 -22.03
N THR A 53 16.56 -10.87 -21.75
CA THR A 53 17.47 -11.74 -22.51
C THR A 53 17.60 -13.08 -21.77
N GLY A 54 17.43 -14.19 -22.48
CA GLY A 54 17.55 -15.54 -21.92
C GLY A 54 16.22 -16.16 -21.46
N ASN A 55 16.33 -17.31 -20.77
CA ASN A 55 15.16 -18.05 -20.31
C ASN A 55 14.61 -17.45 -19.01
N THR A 56 13.39 -16.93 -19.07
CA THR A 56 12.69 -16.30 -17.94
C THR A 56 11.97 -17.31 -17.05
N SER A 57 11.80 -18.57 -17.48
CA SER A 57 11.05 -19.59 -16.73
C SER A 57 11.71 -19.99 -15.41
N THR A 58 13.00 -19.67 -15.22
CA THR A 58 13.74 -19.93 -13.99
C THR A 58 13.68 -18.77 -13.00
N LEU A 59 13.21 -17.59 -13.44
CA LEU A 59 13.06 -16.44 -12.58
C LEU A 59 11.92 -16.68 -11.59
N LYS A 60 12.14 -16.31 -10.34
CA LYS A 60 11.17 -16.47 -9.27
C LYS A 60 10.42 -15.17 -9.01
N ILE A 61 9.11 -15.31 -8.89
CA ILE A 61 8.21 -14.27 -8.42
C ILE A 61 7.78 -14.68 -7.03
N ARG A 62 8.30 -14.02 -6.00
CA ARG A 62 7.86 -14.21 -4.62
C ARG A 62 6.87 -13.11 -4.27
N TYR A 63 5.78 -13.47 -3.62
CA TYR A 63 4.82 -12.49 -3.13
C TYR A 63 4.32 -12.86 -1.73
N THR A 64 4.13 -11.85 -0.89
CA THR A 64 3.55 -11.99 0.44
C THR A 64 2.26 -11.18 0.50
N ILE A 65 1.14 -11.86 0.73
CA ILE A 65 -0.19 -11.26 0.85
C ILE A 65 -0.46 -10.99 2.33
N VAL A 66 -0.86 -9.77 2.66
CA VAL A 66 -1.33 -9.41 4.01
C VAL A 66 -2.81 -9.74 4.13
N HIS A 67 -3.20 -10.37 5.22
CA HIS A 67 -4.60 -10.73 5.48
C HIS A 67 -4.89 -10.74 7.00
N PRO A 68 -6.16 -10.69 7.42
CA PRO A 68 -6.50 -10.74 8.83
C PRO A 68 -6.34 -12.17 9.39
N GLY A 69 -6.01 -12.28 10.68
CA GLY A 69 -5.97 -13.55 11.39
C GLY A 69 -4.66 -13.83 12.10
N SER A 70 -4.49 -15.09 12.53
CA SER A 70 -3.30 -15.55 13.27
C SER A 70 -2.05 -15.61 12.40
N GLU A 71 -2.24 -15.91 11.12
CA GLU A 71 -1.22 -15.69 10.08
C GLU A 71 -1.59 -14.36 9.45
N SER A 72 -0.82 -13.30 9.70
CA SER A 72 -1.10 -11.98 9.13
C SER A 72 -0.50 -11.79 7.74
N GLN A 73 0.33 -12.74 7.31
CA GLN A 73 1.07 -12.72 6.06
C GLN A 73 1.30 -14.14 5.53
N VAL A 74 0.88 -14.39 4.30
CA VAL A 74 1.15 -15.66 3.58
C VAL A 74 2.09 -15.38 2.42
N THR A 75 3.20 -16.11 2.38
CA THR A 75 4.20 -16.01 1.32
C THR A 75 4.05 -17.17 0.34
N GLU A 76 3.93 -16.85 -0.93
CA GLU A 76 3.91 -17.82 -2.02
C GLU A 76 5.01 -17.50 -3.05
N THR A 77 5.24 -18.43 -3.96
CA THR A 77 6.18 -18.26 -5.06
C THR A 77 5.60 -18.84 -6.34
N THR A 78 5.79 -18.12 -7.43
CA THR A 78 5.43 -18.54 -8.78
C THR A 78 6.57 -18.18 -9.74
N SER A 79 6.39 -18.46 -11.02
CA SER A 79 7.34 -18.14 -12.10
C SER A 79 6.60 -17.52 -13.28
N PHE A 80 7.37 -16.98 -14.22
CA PHE A 80 6.81 -16.53 -15.49
C PHE A 80 6.38 -17.73 -16.34
N GLY A 81 5.17 -17.64 -16.90
CA GLY A 81 4.65 -18.57 -17.88
C GLY A 81 4.95 -18.13 -19.31
N VAL A 82 4.03 -18.46 -20.21
CA VAL A 82 4.10 -18.07 -21.63
C VAL A 82 4.13 -16.54 -21.76
N ASN A 83 4.87 -16.03 -22.74
CA ASN A 83 5.02 -14.59 -23.03
C ASN A 83 5.63 -13.75 -21.88
N ASN A 84 6.37 -14.37 -20.96
CA ASN A 84 6.95 -13.70 -19.79
C ASN A 84 5.90 -13.02 -18.91
N GLU A 85 4.75 -13.66 -18.74
CA GLU A 85 3.65 -13.18 -17.91
C GLU A 85 3.38 -14.15 -16.76
N SER A 86 2.97 -13.60 -15.62
CA SER A 86 2.39 -14.34 -14.51
C SER A 86 1.14 -13.63 -14.03
N THR A 87 0.13 -14.38 -13.62
CA THR A 87 -1.11 -13.83 -13.05
C THR A 87 -1.35 -14.48 -11.71
N ILE A 88 -1.45 -13.65 -10.68
CA ILE A 88 -1.80 -14.03 -9.33
C ILE A 88 -3.25 -13.61 -9.12
N VAL A 89 -4.09 -14.55 -8.71
CA VAL A 89 -5.45 -14.28 -8.23
C VAL A 89 -5.37 -14.31 -6.71
N LEU A 90 -5.70 -13.20 -6.05
CA LEU A 90 -5.73 -13.15 -4.59
C LEU A 90 -6.77 -14.15 -4.10
N GLN A 91 -6.48 -14.89 -3.03
CA GLN A 91 -7.39 -15.94 -2.57
C GLN A 91 -8.67 -15.37 -1.94
N GLU A 92 -8.55 -14.21 -1.31
CA GLU A 92 -9.63 -13.52 -0.64
C GLU A 92 -10.25 -12.44 -1.53
N ASN A 93 -11.54 -12.18 -1.35
CA ASN A 93 -12.26 -11.11 -2.03
C ASN A 93 -12.13 -9.75 -1.33
N LEU A 94 -11.12 -9.56 -0.48
CA LEU A 94 -10.92 -8.32 0.27
C LEU A 94 -10.48 -7.17 -0.66
N PRO A 95 -10.89 -5.91 -0.37
CA PRO A 95 -10.43 -4.75 -1.10
C PRO A 95 -9.04 -4.29 -0.65
N TYR A 96 -8.33 -3.65 -1.59
CA TYR A 96 -7.02 -3.02 -1.37
C TYR A 96 -6.05 -3.86 -0.51
N GLN A 97 -5.92 -5.13 -0.86
CA GLN A 97 -5.07 -6.05 -0.13
C GLN A 97 -3.60 -5.78 -0.45
N GLN A 98 -2.78 -5.67 0.60
CA GLN A 98 -1.36 -5.42 0.45
C GLN A 98 -0.65 -6.68 -0.03
N VAL A 99 0.14 -6.52 -1.08
CA VAL A 99 1.01 -7.56 -1.64
C VAL A 99 2.43 -7.04 -1.69
N TRP A 100 3.34 -7.65 -0.93
CA TRP A 100 4.77 -7.42 -1.08
C TRP A 100 5.28 -8.30 -2.21
N LEU A 101 5.71 -7.70 -3.31
CA LEU A 101 6.16 -8.37 -4.52
C LEU A 101 7.68 -8.30 -4.63
N SER A 102 8.33 -9.43 -4.93
CA SER A 102 9.73 -9.53 -5.33
C SER A 102 9.84 -10.37 -6.59
N VAL A 103 10.53 -9.84 -7.61
CA VAL A 103 10.77 -10.51 -8.90
C VAL A 103 12.27 -10.65 -9.08
N ASP A 104 12.81 -11.79 -8.63
CA ASP A 104 14.25 -12.09 -8.60
C ASP A 104 15.10 -10.86 -8.24
N SER A 105 16.16 -10.55 -8.99
CA SER A 105 16.97 -9.34 -8.83
C SER A 105 16.44 -8.10 -9.55
N PHE A 106 15.22 -8.15 -10.12
CA PHE A 106 14.69 -7.05 -10.92
C PHE A 106 13.95 -6.00 -10.11
N TYR A 107 13.08 -6.43 -9.19
CA TYR A 107 12.08 -5.54 -8.63
C TYR A 107 11.57 -5.99 -7.26
N TYR A 108 11.48 -5.04 -6.32
CA TYR A 108 10.85 -5.22 -5.03
C TYR A 108 9.90 -4.05 -4.73
N THR A 109 8.66 -4.32 -4.32
CA THR A 109 7.68 -3.28 -4.00
C THR A 109 6.57 -3.75 -3.06
N GLY A 110 5.88 -2.81 -2.42
CA GLY A 110 4.58 -3.04 -1.80
C GLY A 110 3.46 -2.52 -2.71
N LEU A 111 2.45 -3.36 -2.95
CA LEU A 111 1.30 -3.06 -3.79
C LEU A 111 0.01 -3.08 -2.95
N LEU A 112 -0.98 -2.28 -3.33
CA LEU A 112 -2.35 -2.32 -2.83
C LEU A 112 -3.27 -2.78 -3.97
N VAL A 113 -3.65 -4.06 -3.97
CA VAL A 113 -4.41 -4.68 -5.06
C VAL A 113 -5.89 -4.68 -4.69
N ASN A 114 -6.73 -4.02 -5.49
CA ASN A 114 -8.16 -3.88 -5.23
C ASN A 114 -9.04 -4.43 -6.34
N SER A 115 -8.61 -4.53 -7.58
CA SER A 115 -9.45 -5.06 -8.64
C SER A 115 -8.58 -5.70 -9.71
N ALA A 116 -7.83 -4.88 -10.42
CA ALA A 116 -6.90 -5.30 -11.45
C ALA A 116 -5.70 -4.35 -11.45
N LEU A 117 -4.54 -4.92 -11.17
CA LEU A 117 -3.25 -4.26 -11.28
C LEU A 117 -2.35 -5.08 -12.20
N GLU A 118 -1.71 -4.40 -13.15
CA GLU A 118 -0.64 -4.97 -13.95
C GLU A 118 0.67 -4.22 -13.66
N VAL A 119 1.71 -4.98 -13.30
CA VAL A 119 3.08 -4.49 -13.15
C VAL A 119 3.88 -4.94 -14.37
N THR A 120 4.39 -4.00 -15.15
CA THR A 120 5.33 -4.30 -16.25
C THR A 120 6.74 -3.88 -15.85
N ILE A 121 7.68 -4.81 -15.99
CA ILE A 121 9.10 -4.66 -15.70
C ILE A 121 9.87 -4.77 -17.02
N ASP A 122 10.60 -3.72 -17.39
CA ASP A 122 11.46 -3.69 -18.56
C ASP A 122 12.88 -4.09 -18.16
N ALA A 123 13.20 -5.37 -18.35
CA ALA A 123 14.47 -5.97 -17.93
C ALA A 123 15.69 -5.25 -18.52
N ALA A 124 15.58 -4.69 -19.73
CA ALA A 124 16.70 -4.02 -20.40
C ALA A 124 17.10 -2.71 -19.70
N LYS A 125 16.21 -2.13 -18.88
CA LYS A 125 16.47 -0.91 -18.11
C LYS A 125 16.99 -1.18 -16.71
N ILE A 126 16.88 -2.43 -16.23
CA ILE A 126 17.22 -2.78 -14.86
C ILE A 126 18.69 -3.20 -14.78
N LYS A 127 19.50 -2.38 -14.10
CA LYS A 127 20.92 -2.67 -13.83
C LYS A 127 21.13 -3.25 -12.43
N GLU A 128 20.27 -2.88 -11.51
CA GLU A 128 20.19 -3.32 -10.12
C GLU A 128 18.70 -3.36 -9.72
N GLU A 129 18.37 -4.09 -8.66
CA GLU A 129 16.99 -4.25 -8.21
C GLU A 129 16.33 -2.87 -7.99
N ILE A 130 15.20 -2.63 -8.65
CA ILE A 130 14.42 -1.42 -8.43
C ILE A 130 13.55 -1.62 -7.19
N SER A 131 13.68 -0.72 -6.22
CA SER A 131 12.84 -0.68 -5.02
C SER A 131 11.68 0.31 -5.21
N MET A 132 10.44 -0.14 -4.97
CA MET A 132 9.18 0.60 -5.04
C MET A 132 8.79 1.07 -6.45
N TYR A 133 9.53 2.02 -7.02
CA TYR A 133 9.24 2.58 -8.35
C TYR A 133 10.49 3.22 -8.95
N GLY A 134 10.65 3.13 -10.27
CA GLY A 134 11.83 3.64 -10.97
C GLY A 134 11.72 3.47 -12.48
N ASP A 135 12.78 3.86 -13.20
CA ASP A 135 12.83 3.59 -14.63
C ASP A 135 12.81 2.08 -14.90
N GLY A 136 12.07 1.69 -15.93
CA GLY A 136 11.78 0.29 -16.24
C GLY A 136 10.58 -0.31 -15.52
N ILE A 137 9.93 0.42 -14.60
CA ILE A 137 8.70 -0.04 -13.93
C ILE A 137 7.51 0.77 -14.40
N SER A 138 6.40 0.10 -14.70
CA SER A 138 5.13 0.74 -14.99
C SER A 138 3.96 -0.03 -14.38
N PHE A 139 2.94 0.71 -13.95
CA PHE A 139 1.69 0.17 -13.45
C PHE A 139 0.56 0.47 -14.43
N ASN A 140 -0.28 -0.53 -14.70
CA ASN A 140 -1.45 -0.45 -15.56
C ASN A 140 -2.66 -1.09 -14.88
N GLY A 141 -3.86 -0.86 -15.42
CA GLY A 141 -5.11 -1.34 -14.84
C GLY A 141 -5.78 -0.31 -13.93
N THR A 142 -6.83 -0.74 -13.24
CA THR A 142 -7.69 0.17 -12.44
C THR A 142 -6.97 0.66 -11.18
N ASP A 143 -6.06 -0.14 -10.62
CA ASP A 143 -5.36 0.21 -9.37
C ASP A 143 -4.02 0.93 -9.61
N ALA A 144 -3.67 1.23 -10.87
CA ALA A 144 -2.35 1.73 -11.24
C ALA A 144 -2.02 3.10 -10.64
N GLY A 145 -2.99 4.02 -10.63
CA GLY A 145 -2.81 5.38 -10.11
C GLY A 145 -2.44 5.37 -8.63
N LEU A 146 -3.25 4.68 -7.83
CA LEU A 146 -3.03 4.52 -6.39
C LEU A 146 -1.64 3.90 -6.12
N ASN A 147 -1.34 2.76 -6.76
CA ASN A 147 -0.07 2.06 -6.52
C ASN A 147 1.14 2.90 -6.90
N ARG A 148 1.08 3.64 -8.01
CA ARG A 148 2.17 4.53 -8.44
C ARG A 148 2.43 5.60 -7.40
N GLN A 149 1.37 6.22 -6.91
CA GLN A 149 1.51 7.27 -5.92
C GLN A 149 2.01 6.73 -4.58
N MET A 150 1.50 5.61 -4.10
CA MET A 150 1.95 5.02 -2.84
C MET A 150 3.42 4.57 -2.92
N ALA A 151 3.87 4.05 -4.06
CA ALA A 151 5.28 3.72 -4.28
C ALA A 151 6.17 4.98 -4.30
N LEU A 152 5.75 6.05 -4.96
CA LEU A 152 6.46 7.34 -4.96
C LEU A 152 6.51 7.97 -3.56
N LYS A 153 5.44 7.87 -2.77
CA LYS A 153 5.39 8.33 -1.38
C LYS A 153 6.48 7.67 -0.54
N VAL A 154 6.69 6.35 -0.69
CA VAL A 154 7.72 5.62 0.06
C VAL A 154 9.13 6.11 -0.30
N LEU A 155 9.35 6.51 -1.55
CA LEU A 155 10.62 7.05 -2.01
C LEU A 155 10.83 8.53 -1.60
N HIS A 156 9.76 9.27 -1.35
CA HIS A 156 9.83 10.65 -0.88
C HIS A 156 10.41 10.72 0.55
N VAL A 157 11.52 11.44 0.71
CA VAL A 157 12.25 11.61 1.99
C VAL A 157 12.50 10.28 2.73
N ARG A 158 12.85 9.24 1.97
CA ARG A 158 12.94 7.85 2.44
C ARG A 158 13.85 7.69 3.64
N GLU A 159 15.04 8.31 3.62
CA GLU A 159 16.04 8.16 4.68
C GLU A 159 15.56 8.81 6.00
N GLU A 160 15.09 10.05 5.94
CA GLU A 160 14.59 10.79 7.09
C GLU A 160 13.34 10.13 7.67
N ARG A 161 12.43 9.69 6.80
CA ARG A 161 11.21 8.98 7.19
C ARG A 161 11.54 7.64 7.85
N SER A 162 12.46 6.86 7.30
CA SER A 162 12.82 5.53 7.82
C SER A 162 13.30 5.57 9.27
N SER A 163 14.12 6.57 9.62
CA SER A 163 14.59 6.76 11.00
C SER A 163 13.44 7.03 11.99
N LEU A 164 12.44 7.82 11.57
CA LEU A 164 11.26 8.09 12.40
C LEU A 164 10.34 6.87 12.51
N LEU A 165 10.06 6.22 11.38
CA LEU A 165 9.19 5.03 11.34
C LEU A 165 9.76 3.86 12.14
N SER A 166 11.08 3.74 12.22
CA SER A 166 11.75 2.71 13.02
C SER A 166 11.86 3.06 14.51
N SER A 167 12.00 4.34 14.87
CA SER A 167 12.15 4.76 16.27
C SER A 167 10.83 4.84 17.04
N PHE A 168 9.72 5.21 16.39
CA PHE A 168 8.42 5.37 17.05
C PHE A 168 7.86 4.07 17.66
N PRO A 169 7.91 2.91 16.97
CA PRO A 169 7.58 1.61 17.57
C PRO A 169 8.35 1.35 18.87
N GLY A 170 9.65 1.67 18.91
CA GLY A 170 10.48 1.52 20.09
C GLY A 170 10.01 2.38 21.28
N LEU A 171 9.56 3.62 21.02
CA LEU A 171 8.95 4.48 22.05
C LEU A 171 7.66 3.87 22.60
N CYS A 172 6.82 3.33 21.71
CA CYS A 172 5.55 2.70 22.08
C CYS A 172 5.78 1.44 22.94
N ILE A 173 6.70 0.57 22.52
CA ILE A 173 7.07 -0.64 23.27
C ILE A 173 7.64 -0.29 24.66
N ARG A 174 8.51 0.71 24.75
CA ARG A 174 9.03 1.18 26.06
C ARG A 174 7.90 1.66 26.97
N SER A 175 6.92 2.38 26.41
CA SER A 175 5.75 2.84 27.17
C SER A 175 4.88 1.69 27.66
N ALA A 176 4.63 0.68 26.81
CA ALA A 176 3.87 -0.52 27.16
C ALA A 176 4.54 -1.32 28.30
N ASN A 177 5.87 -1.31 28.35
CA ASN A 177 6.68 -1.95 29.39
C ASN A 177 6.92 -1.07 30.63
N GLY A 178 6.26 0.09 30.75
CA GLY A 178 6.40 1.00 31.90
C GLY A 178 7.74 1.77 31.96
N LEU A 179 8.55 1.71 30.91
CA LEU A 179 9.87 2.36 30.82
C LEU A 179 9.79 3.79 30.25
N LEU A 180 8.59 4.26 29.92
CA LEU A 180 8.33 5.61 29.45
C LEU A 180 7.02 6.13 30.05
N GLN A 181 7.09 7.30 30.68
CA GLN A 181 5.92 7.96 31.28
C GLN A 181 4.94 8.42 30.20
N THR A 182 3.65 8.42 30.52
CA THR A 182 2.58 8.77 29.58
C THR A 182 2.77 10.14 28.94
N ASP A 183 3.04 11.19 29.72
CA ASP A 183 3.21 12.54 29.17
C ASP A 183 4.41 12.64 28.22
N ALA A 184 5.50 11.93 28.53
CA ALA A 184 6.69 11.87 27.68
C ALA A 184 6.40 11.11 26.37
N LEU A 185 5.65 10.00 26.44
CA LEU A 185 5.17 9.30 25.26
C LEU A 185 4.30 10.22 24.40
N VAL A 186 3.26 10.82 24.98
CA VAL A 186 2.28 11.64 24.24
C VAL A 186 2.97 12.80 23.53
N LYS A 187 3.86 13.52 24.22
CA LYS A 187 4.65 14.59 23.62
C LYS A 187 5.53 14.10 22.47
N SER A 188 6.18 12.94 22.63
CA SER A 188 7.05 12.37 21.59
C SER A 188 6.24 11.88 20.39
N ALA A 189 5.10 11.22 20.65
CA ALA A 189 4.19 10.73 19.63
C ALA A 189 3.60 11.87 18.80
N ASP A 190 3.16 12.97 19.43
CA ASP A 190 2.69 14.17 18.73
C ASP A 190 3.79 14.77 17.84
N SER A 191 5.02 14.85 18.35
CA SER A 191 6.15 15.34 17.56
C SER A 191 6.43 14.47 16.35
N VAL A 192 6.44 13.15 16.51
CA VAL A 192 6.63 12.20 15.40
C VAL A 192 5.52 12.37 14.37
N TYR A 193 4.26 12.37 14.80
CA TYR A 193 3.10 12.50 13.92
C TYR A 193 3.16 13.78 13.09
N ARG A 194 3.47 14.92 13.72
CA ARG A 194 3.60 16.21 13.01
C ARG A 194 4.70 16.20 11.95
N ILE A 195 5.83 15.52 12.20
CA ILE A 195 6.91 15.42 11.21
C ILE A 195 6.50 14.52 10.05
N VAL A 196 5.94 13.33 10.33
CA VAL A 196 5.46 12.42 9.28
C VAL A 196 4.36 13.07 8.44
N LYS A 197 3.40 13.75 9.09
CA LYS A 197 2.37 14.52 8.41
C LYS A 197 2.97 15.61 7.52
N LYS A 198 3.99 16.35 8.00
CA LYS A 198 4.66 17.36 7.18
C LYS A 198 5.24 16.75 5.90
N TYR A 199 5.89 15.59 5.99
CA TYR A 199 6.41 14.89 4.82
C TYR A 199 5.30 14.46 3.85
N ASP A 200 4.19 13.94 4.38
CA ASP A 200 3.02 13.60 3.57
C ASP A 200 2.42 14.84 2.91
N ASP A 201 2.25 15.94 3.64
CA ASP A 201 1.74 17.22 3.10
C ASP A 201 2.65 17.78 2.00
N ASP A 202 3.97 17.68 2.17
CA ASP A 202 4.95 18.13 1.18
C ASP A 202 4.91 17.26 -0.09
N PHE A 203 4.71 15.95 0.05
CA PHE A 203 4.47 15.03 -1.07
C PHE A 203 3.15 15.33 -1.80
N LEU A 204 2.05 15.52 -1.04
CA LEU A 204 0.71 15.74 -1.58
C LEU A 204 0.54 17.07 -2.32
N LYS A 205 1.43 18.06 -2.10
CA LYS A 205 1.49 19.27 -2.94
C LYS A 205 1.76 18.97 -4.41
N GLN A 206 2.49 17.89 -4.70
CA GLN A 206 2.87 17.49 -6.06
C GLN A 206 2.03 16.32 -6.57
N HIS A 207 1.44 15.53 -5.65
CA HIS A 207 0.64 14.35 -5.94
C HIS A 207 -0.67 14.38 -5.14
N PRO A 208 -1.60 15.32 -5.45
CA PRO A 208 -2.81 15.52 -4.67
C PRO A 208 -3.86 14.42 -4.89
N GLU A 209 -3.73 13.62 -5.96
CA GLU A 209 -4.60 12.46 -6.16
C GLU A 209 -4.48 11.54 -4.94
N PHE A 210 -5.50 10.74 -4.59
CA PHE A 210 -5.41 9.76 -3.49
C PHE A 210 -4.89 10.29 -2.13
N ALA A 211 -5.02 11.58 -1.82
CA ALA A 211 -4.61 12.12 -0.51
C ALA A 211 -5.21 11.34 0.67
N TRP A 212 -6.46 10.90 0.51
CA TRP A 212 -7.16 10.03 1.45
C TRP A 212 -6.40 8.74 1.78
N ALA A 213 -5.69 8.15 0.81
CA ALA A 213 -4.93 6.91 1.01
C ALA A 213 -3.66 7.17 1.81
N VAL A 214 -2.99 8.29 1.51
CA VAL A 214 -1.79 8.73 2.21
C VAL A 214 -2.11 9.02 3.67
N ASP A 215 -3.20 9.74 3.91
CA ASP A 215 -3.70 10.07 5.24
C ASP A 215 -4.13 8.82 6.01
N ASN A 216 -4.93 7.94 5.39
CA ASN A 216 -5.43 6.75 6.07
C ASN A 216 -4.30 5.80 6.51
N GLU A 217 -3.31 5.52 5.67
CA GLU A 217 -2.16 4.68 6.06
C GLU A 217 -1.32 5.34 7.15
N ARG A 218 -1.10 6.67 7.09
CA ARG A 218 -0.38 7.38 8.16
C ARG A 218 -1.09 7.20 9.49
N ASP A 219 -2.41 7.37 9.48
CA ASP A 219 -3.22 7.35 10.68
C ASP A 219 -3.36 5.92 11.23
N SER A 220 -3.52 4.91 10.36
CA SER A 220 -3.48 3.48 10.73
C SER A 220 -2.17 3.12 11.41
N TRP A 221 -1.03 3.47 10.79
CA TRP A 221 0.30 3.24 11.37
C TRP A 221 0.45 3.92 12.74
N TYR A 222 0.12 5.21 12.82
CA TYR A 222 0.33 6.00 14.03
C TYR A 222 -0.54 5.51 15.19
N LEU A 223 -1.84 5.34 14.95
CA LEU A 223 -2.80 4.96 15.97
C LEU A 223 -2.62 3.49 16.39
N GLY A 224 -2.27 2.60 15.46
CA GLY A 224 -1.95 1.20 15.77
C GLY A 224 -0.81 1.09 16.78
N TRP A 225 0.27 1.85 16.59
CA TRP A 225 1.37 1.88 17.55
C TRP A 225 0.98 2.53 18.89
N LEU A 226 0.09 3.52 18.89
CA LEU A 226 -0.43 4.06 20.15
C LEU A 226 -1.28 3.04 20.91
N ILE A 227 -2.08 2.21 20.23
CA ILE A 227 -2.80 1.09 20.88
C ILE A 227 -1.81 0.18 21.60
N VAL A 228 -0.72 -0.22 20.93
CA VAL A 228 0.36 -1.01 21.53
C VAL A 228 0.94 -0.31 22.76
N ALA A 229 1.21 0.99 22.66
CA ALA A 229 1.83 1.78 23.73
C ALA A 229 0.99 1.83 25.03
N PHE A 230 -0.33 1.64 24.91
CA PHE A 230 -1.29 1.65 26.02
C PHE A 230 -1.91 0.28 26.29
N TYR A 231 -1.38 -0.82 25.73
CA TYR A 231 -1.99 -2.15 25.86
C TYR A 231 -2.28 -2.59 27.30
N ASN A 232 -1.38 -2.26 28.25
CA ASN A 232 -1.51 -2.63 29.67
C ASN A 232 -1.84 -1.44 30.60
N LYS A 233 -2.33 -0.30 30.07
CA LYS A 233 -2.60 0.89 30.89
C LYS A 233 -3.66 1.80 30.28
N PRO A 234 -4.30 2.69 31.07
CA PRO A 234 -5.31 3.59 30.54
C PRO A 234 -4.75 4.50 29.42
N MET A 235 -5.45 4.51 28.29
CA MET A 235 -5.19 5.43 27.19
C MET A 235 -5.83 6.80 27.47
N PRO A 236 -5.12 7.93 27.25
CA PRO A 236 -5.72 9.26 27.34
C PRO A 236 -6.96 9.40 26.46
N SER A 237 -8.02 10.02 26.98
CA SER A 237 -9.33 10.10 26.30
C SER A 237 -9.25 10.71 24.90
N GLY A 238 -8.45 11.76 24.71
CA GLY A 238 -8.27 12.38 23.39
C GLY A 238 -7.60 11.47 22.35
N ILE A 239 -6.76 10.52 22.77
CA ILE A 239 -6.18 9.49 21.89
C ILE A 239 -7.20 8.39 21.64
N LEU A 240 -7.90 7.95 22.70
CA LEU A 240 -8.95 6.94 22.60
C LEU A 240 -10.06 7.36 21.64
N ASP A 241 -10.42 8.65 21.64
CA ASP A 241 -11.40 9.21 20.71
C ASP A 241 -10.91 9.23 19.26
N GLN A 242 -9.60 9.39 19.02
CA GLN A 242 -9.02 9.27 17.68
C GLN A 242 -9.04 7.82 17.21
N VAL A 243 -8.63 6.88 18.07
CA VAL A 243 -8.69 5.45 17.79
C VAL A 243 -10.12 5.02 17.45
N ARG A 244 -11.12 5.42 18.24
CA ARG A 244 -12.52 5.05 17.98
C ARG A 244 -13.11 5.63 16.69
N LYS A 245 -12.52 6.70 16.16
CA LYS A 245 -13.00 7.37 14.94
C LYS A 245 -12.28 6.89 13.70
N HIS A 246 -11.05 6.40 13.84
CA HIS A 246 -10.27 5.95 12.71
C HIS A 246 -10.82 4.64 12.17
N GLN A 247 -10.86 4.56 10.84
CA GLN A 247 -11.40 3.42 10.11
C GLN A 247 -10.40 3.03 9.02
N PRO A 248 -9.63 1.94 9.20
CA PRO A 248 -8.72 1.47 8.17
C PRO A 248 -9.46 1.19 6.86
N LEU A 249 -8.89 1.68 5.76
CA LEU A 249 -9.43 1.44 4.41
C LEU A 249 -8.70 0.31 3.68
N PHE A 250 -7.57 -0.15 4.22
CA PHE A 250 -6.65 -1.06 3.55
C PHE A 250 -6.41 -2.33 4.34
N MET A 251 -6.36 -3.45 3.62
CA MET A 251 -5.84 -4.72 4.13
C MET A 251 -4.31 -4.73 4.00
N SER A 252 -3.69 -3.78 4.71
CA SER A 252 -2.24 -3.56 4.79
C SER A 252 -1.72 -3.97 6.17
N ASN A 253 -0.40 -4.06 6.32
CA ASN A 253 0.20 -4.31 7.64
C ASN A 253 -0.26 -3.28 8.68
N ASP A 254 -0.31 -2.00 8.29
CA ASP A 254 -0.72 -0.92 9.19
C ASP A 254 -2.24 -0.96 9.44
N GLY A 255 -3.05 -1.29 8.43
CA GLY A 255 -4.50 -1.37 8.55
C GLY A 255 -4.99 -2.59 9.33
N VAL A 256 -4.35 -3.76 9.17
CA VAL A 256 -4.68 -4.99 9.91
C VAL A 256 -4.15 -4.98 11.34
N ALA A 257 -3.04 -4.27 11.60
CA ALA A 257 -2.47 -4.18 12.95
C ALA A 257 -3.17 -3.16 13.85
N PHE A 258 -4.02 -2.29 13.30
CA PHE A 258 -4.86 -1.34 14.02
C PHE A 258 -6.10 -2.03 14.59
#